data_AF-A0A183H7C1-F1
#
_entry.id   AF-A0A183H7C1-F1
#
_cell.length_a   1.000
_cell.length_b   1.000
_cell.length_c   1.000
_cell.angle_alpha   90.00
_cell.angle_beta   90.00
_cell.angle_gamma   90.00
#
_symmetry.space_group_name_H-M   'P 1'
#
loop_
_entity.id
_entity.type
_entity.pdbx_description
1 polymer ?
#
loop_
_entity_poly.entity_id
_entity_poly.type
_entity_poly.pdbx_seq_one_letter_code
_entity_poly.pdbx_strand_id
1 'polypeptide(L)'
;MYHTRYLFILLLFRLDGVICTSEEPEVTFEQLYKYGKTEYTKGNWNDCIAFFLRSIEDFDYFVDENVWCREKCAREHKINRQTELNDAREDIAEIAMMYTNAQHALCLFRCKNDRLTSMRPPIKDPSIFEEFQARKPYQYLQICYWKVPFNICLRNDF
;
A
#
# COMPACT_ATOMS: atom_id res chain seq x y z
N MET A 1 -10.35 53.46 -16.45
CA MET A 1 -9.80 52.97 -15.15
C MET A 1 -10.44 51.67 -14.64
N TYR A 2 -11.44 51.07 -15.32
CA TYR A 2 -12.05 49.79 -14.90
C TYR A 2 -11.40 48.56 -15.56
N HIS A 3 -10.91 48.67 -16.80
CA HIS A 3 -10.26 47.55 -17.51
C HIS A 3 -8.96 47.07 -16.87
N THR A 4 -8.15 47.97 -16.30
CA THR A 4 -6.92 47.62 -15.59
C THR A 4 -7.17 46.91 -14.26
N ARG A 5 -8.34 47.12 -13.63
CA ARG A 5 -8.75 46.40 -12.41
C ARG A 5 -9.20 44.98 -12.71
N TYR A 6 -9.92 44.75 -13.82
CA TYR A 6 -10.33 43.40 -14.24
C TYR A 6 -9.14 42.52 -14.66
N LEU A 7 -8.11 43.11 -15.30
CA LEU A 7 -6.87 42.43 -15.63
C LEU A 7 -6.09 42.00 -14.37
N PHE A 8 -6.10 42.81 -13.32
CA PHE A 8 -5.46 42.48 -12.04
C PHE A 8 -6.21 41.37 -11.27
N ILE A 9 -7.54 41.37 -11.34
CA ILE A 9 -8.39 40.32 -10.73
C ILE A 9 -8.22 38.98 -11.47
N LEU A 10 -8.13 38.98 -12.81
CA LEU A 10 -7.85 37.78 -13.60
C LEU A 10 -6.43 37.21 -13.37
N LEU A 11 -5.46 38.05 -12.99
CA LEU A 11 -4.10 37.65 -12.64
C LEU A 11 -4.01 37.01 -11.24
N LEU A 12 -4.88 37.39 -10.29
CA LEU A 12 -4.92 36.82 -8.94
C LEU A 12 -5.64 35.46 -8.88
N PHE A 13 -6.52 35.15 -9.83
CA PHE A 13 -7.20 33.84 -9.92
C PHE A 13 -6.35 32.71 -10.54
N ARG A 14 -5.08 32.99 -10.90
CA ARG A 14 -4.17 32.01 -11.52
C ARG A 14 -3.20 31.34 -10.55
N LEU A 15 -3.27 31.64 -9.26
CA LEU A 15 -2.51 30.96 -8.21
C LEU A 15 -3.49 30.16 -7.36
N ASP A 16 -3.11 28.93 -7.02
CA ASP A 16 -3.81 27.96 -6.15
C ASP A 16 -4.82 27.02 -6.80
N GLY A 17 -4.58 26.67 -8.06
CA GLY A 17 -4.90 25.32 -8.53
C GLY A 17 -3.80 24.34 -8.10
N VAL A 18 -3.63 24.08 -6.80
CA VAL A 18 -2.85 22.91 -6.36
C VAL A 18 -3.67 21.69 -6.73
N ILE A 19 -3.40 21.16 -7.93
CA ILE A 19 -3.81 19.82 -8.29
C ILE A 19 -2.99 18.92 -7.38
N CYS A 20 -3.58 18.48 -6.28
CA CYS A 20 -3.04 17.40 -5.47
C CYS A 20 -3.18 16.13 -6.32
N THR A 21 -2.27 15.94 -7.29
CA THR A 21 -2.12 14.62 -7.89
C THR A 21 -1.67 13.71 -6.76
N SER A 22 -2.49 12.73 -6.39
CA SER A 22 -1.99 11.59 -5.62
C SER A 22 -1.03 10.85 -6.55
N GLU A 23 0.18 11.35 -6.70
CA GLU A 23 1.25 10.58 -7.30
C GLU A 23 1.49 9.45 -6.31
N GLU A 24 0.93 8.28 -6.63
CA GLU A 24 1.21 7.07 -5.87
C GLU A 24 2.73 6.91 -5.83
N PRO A 25 3.33 6.81 -4.63
CA PRO A 25 4.78 6.80 -4.52
C PRO A 25 5.33 5.57 -5.27
N GLU A 26 6.28 5.80 -6.18
CA GLU A 26 7.00 4.74 -6.90
C GLU A 26 7.86 3.86 -5.95
N VAL A 27 7.99 4.28 -4.68
CA VAL A 27 8.87 3.68 -3.68
C VAL A 27 8.08 2.69 -2.82
N THR A 28 8.49 1.41 -2.82
CA THR A 28 7.84 0.36 -2.04
C THR A 28 8.26 0.35 -0.57
N PHE A 29 7.46 -0.27 0.30
CA PHE A 29 7.81 -0.48 1.71
C PHE A 29 9.17 -1.15 1.89
N GLU A 30 9.58 -2.05 0.99
CA GLU A 30 10.90 -2.71 1.03
C GLU A 30 12.04 -1.70 0.86
N GLN A 31 11.88 -0.73 -0.05
CA GLN A 31 12.87 0.32 -0.28
C GLN A 31 12.89 1.33 0.86
N LEU A 32 11.72 1.78 1.30
CA LEU A 32 11.57 2.69 2.45
C LEU A 32 12.18 2.09 3.71
N TYR A 33 11.96 0.80 3.95
CA TYR A 33 12.56 0.08 5.07
C TYR A 33 14.09 0.02 5.00
N LYS A 34 14.65 -0.20 3.80
CA LYS A 34 16.10 -0.13 3.58
C LYS A 34 16.65 1.27 3.86
N TYR A 35 15.99 2.31 3.37
CA TYR A 35 16.38 3.71 3.64
C TYR A 35 16.31 4.03 5.14
N GLY A 36 15.25 3.60 5.84
CA GLY A 36 15.14 3.75 7.29
C GLY A 36 16.30 3.10 8.04
N LYS A 37 16.69 1.86 7.69
CA LYS A 37 17.86 1.19 8.28
C LYS A 37 19.18 1.91 7.97
N THR A 38 19.31 2.48 6.78
CA THR A 38 20.47 3.30 6.40
C THR A 38 20.56 4.56 7.28
N GLU A 39 19.47 5.31 7.43
CA GLU A 39 19.45 6.52 8.25
C GLU A 39 19.61 6.22 9.75
N TYR A 40 19.05 5.10 10.22
CA TYR A 40 19.31 4.57 11.57
C TYR A 40 20.81 4.38 11.82
N THR A 41 21.53 3.78 10.85
CA THR A 41 22.97 3.53 10.98
C THR A 41 23.79 4.82 10.92
N LYS A 42 23.34 5.82 10.15
CA LYS A 42 23.97 7.15 10.07
C LYS A 42 23.68 8.03 11.29
N GLY A 43 22.74 7.64 12.15
CA GLY A 43 22.28 8.47 13.27
C GLY A 43 21.43 9.67 12.85
N ASN A 44 20.84 9.62 11.66
CA ASN A 44 19.92 10.64 11.18
C ASN A 44 18.50 10.29 11.65
N TRP A 45 18.16 10.71 12.87
CA TRP A 45 16.98 10.23 13.58
C TRP A 45 15.66 10.74 12.99
N ASN A 46 15.61 11.97 12.45
CA ASN A 46 14.40 12.53 11.86
C ASN A 46 14.00 11.75 10.59
N ASP A 47 14.96 11.53 9.68
CA ASP A 47 14.70 10.78 8.45
C ASP A 47 14.48 9.30 8.75
N CYS A 48 15.16 8.75 9.76
CA CYS A 48 14.86 7.40 10.27
C CYS A 48 13.37 7.25 10.60
N ILE A 49 12.80 8.19 11.39
CA ILE A 49 11.38 8.17 11.76
C ILE A 49 10.51 8.28 10.51
N ALA A 50 10.79 9.24 9.64
CA ALA A 50 10.00 9.47 8.43
C ALA A 50 9.96 8.23 7.51
N PHE A 51 11.12 7.62 7.25
CA PHE A 51 11.19 6.43 6.41
C PHE A 51 10.50 5.22 7.04
N PHE A 52 10.67 4.97 8.35
CA PHE A 52 9.99 3.85 8.99
C PHE A 52 8.48 4.03 9.04
N LEU A 53 7.97 5.22 9.37
CA LEU A 53 6.53 5.51 9.33
C LEU A 53 5.96 5.29 7.93
N ARG A 54 6.61 5.86 6.91
CA ARG A 54 6.15 5.70 5.52
C ARG A 54 6.22 4.24 5.07
N SER A 55 7.23 3.48 5.50
CA SER A 55 7.33 2.05 5.20
C SER A 55 6.21 1.23 5.84
N ILE A 56 5.80 1.58 7.06
CA ILE A 56 4.69 0.91 7.75
C ILE A 56 3.37 1.20 7.04
N GLU A 57 3.13 2.47 6.69
CA GLU A 57 1.92 2.88 5.98
C GLU A 57 1.77 2.17 4.62
N ASP A 58 2.85 2.07 3.83
CA ASP A 58 2.81 1.36 2.55
C ASP A 58 2.65 -0.17 2.73
N PHE A 59 3.22 -0.73 3.81
CA PHE A 59 3.01 -2.14 4.14
C PHE A 59 1.56 -2.45 4.53
N ASP A 60 0.94 -1.58 5.33
CA ASP A 60 -0.46 -1.73 5.73
C ASP A 60 -1.37 -1.64 4.49
N TYR A 61 -1.12 -0.68 3.59
CA TYR A 61 -1.79 -0.61 2.29
C TYR A 61 -1.63 -1.92 1.49
N PHE A 62 -0.41 -2.45 1.39
CA PHE A 62 -0.15 -3.70 0.68
C PHE A 62 -0.94 -4.87 1.28
N VAL A 63 -1.02 -4.97 2.60
CA VAL A 63 -1.79 -6.01 3.29
C VAL A 63 -3.28 -5.84 3.01
N ASP A 64 -3.81 -4.64 3.15
CA ASP A 64 -5.23 -4.33 2.93
C ASP A 64 -5.66 -4.67 1.50
N GLU A 65 -4.85 -4.33 0.50
CA GLU A 65 -5.13 -4.68 -0.90
C GLU A 65 -5.14 -6.20 -1.13
N ASN A 66 -4.24 -6.94 -0.48
CA ASN A 66 -4.25 -8.40 -0.53
C ASN A 66 -5.48 -9.00 0.15
N VAL A 67 -5.91 -8.45 1.30
CA VAL A 67 -7.12 -8.87 2.01
C VAL A 67 -8.35 -8.59 1.16
N TRP A 68 -8.45 -7.40 0.60
CA TRP A 68 -9.56 -7.00 -0.28
C TRP A 68 -9.70 -7.95 -1.47
N CYS A 69 -8.59 -8.32 -2.12
CA CYS A 69 -8.62 -9.29 -3.20
C CYS A 69 -9.09 -10.68 -2.76
N ARG A 70 -8.69 -11.13 -1.57
CA ARG A 70 -9.16 -12.41 -1.01
C ARG A 70 -10.67 -12.36 -0.75
N GLU A 71 -11.18 -11.29 -0.16
CA GLU A 71 -12.61 -11.13 0.13
C GLU A 71 -13.46 -11.01 -1.13
N LYS A 72 -12.99 -10.26 -2.13
CA LYS A 72 -13.65 -10.17 -3.44
C LYS A 72 -13.74 -11.55 -4.09
N CYS A 73 -12.62 -12.25 -4.23
CA CYS A 73 -12.59 -13.54 -4.89
C CYS A 73 -13.33 -14.62 -4.10
N ALA A 74 -13.34 -14.58 -2.76
CA ALA A 74 -14.12 -15.48 -1.94
C ALA A 74 -15.64 -15.29 -2.17
N ARG A 75 -16.11 -14.04 -2.31
CA ARG A 75 -17.51 -13.75 -2.64
C ARG A 75 -17.88 -14.24 -4.03
N GLU A 76 -17.05 -13.95 -5.04
CA GLU A 76 -17.28 -14.41 -6.42
C GLU A 76 -17.24 -15.95 -6.53
N HIS A 77 -16.28 -16.60 -5.85
CA HIS A 77 -16.14 -18.06 -5.88
C HIS A 77 -17.31 -18.78 -5.23
N LYS A 78 -17.83 -18.25 -4.10
CA LYS A 78 -19.00 -18.82 -3.42
C LYS A 78 -20.23 -18.82 -4.34
N ILE A 79 -20.41 -17.74 -5.10
CA ILE A 79 -21.51 -17.63 -6.08
C ILE A 79 -21.33 -18.66 -7.19
N ASN A 80 -20.14 -18.76 -7.78
CA ASN A 80 -19.88 -19.68 -8.90
C ASN A 80 -20.00 -21.17 -8.49
N ARG A 81 -19.46 -21.54 -7.32
CA ARG A 81 -19.52 -22.93 -6.81
C ARG A 81 -20.97 -23.40 -6.60
N GLN A 82 -21.83 -22.52 -6.10
CA GLN A 82 -23.24 -22.87 -5.88
C GLN A 82 -23.97 -23.16 -7.20
N THR A 83 -23.62 -22.43 -8.27
CA THR A 83 -24.18 -22.64 -9.60
C THR A 83 -23.67 -23.95 -10.23
N GLU A 84 -22.37 -24.23 -10.16
CA GLU A 84 -21.77 -25.40 -10.80
C GLU A 84 -22.16 -26.74 -10.13
N LEU A 85 -22.35 -26.77 -8.81
CA LEU A 85 -22.78 -27.99 -8.09
C LEU A 85 -24.23 -28.38 -8.39
N ASN A 86 -25.07 -27.43 -8.80
CA ASN A 86 -26.46 -27.73 -9.17
C ASN A 86 -26.57 -28.41 -10.55
N ASP A 87 -25.55 -28.25 -11.41
CA ASP A 87 -25.53 -28.75 -12.80
C ASP A 87 -24.61 -29.99 -13.00
N ALA A 88 -23.76 -30.33 -12.04
CA ALA A 88 -22.74 -31.37 -12.20
C ALA A 88 -23.24 -32.79 -11.85
N ARG A 89 -23.02 -33.77 -12.74
CA ARG A 89 -23.12 -35.21 -12.43
C ARG A 89 -21.90 -35.67 -11.61
N GLU A 90 -22.10 -36.67 -10.76
CA GLU A 90 -21.13 -37.19 -9.77
C GLU A 90 -19.80 -37.68 -10.40
N ASP A 91 -19.83 -38.09 -11.66
CA ASP A 91 -18.68 -38.58 -12.45
C ASP A 91 -17.71 -37.47 -12.92
N ILE A 92 -18.06 -36.19 -12.78
CA ILE A 92 -17.24 -35.04 -13.22
C ILE A 92 -16.75 -34.18 -12.02
N ALA A 93 -17.07 -34.59 -10.80
CA ALA A 93 -16.81 -33.80 -9.59
C ALA A 93 -15.35 -33.38 -9.39
N GLU A 94 -14.39 -34.27 -9.69
CA GLU A 94 -12.95 -33.95 -9.58
C GLU A 94 -12.51 -32.85 -10.57
N ILE A 95 -12.96 -32.97 -11.83
CA ILE A 95 -12.65 -31.99 -12.87
C ILE A 95 -13.28 -30.63 -12.53
N ALA A 96 -14.52 -30.62 -12.05
CA ALA A 96 -15.20 -29.41 -11.59
C ALA A 96 -14.45 -28.75 -10.42
N MET A 97 -13.96 -29.53 -9.45
CA MET A 97 -13.13 -28.99 -8.36
C MET A 97 -11.82 -28.37 -8.85
N MET A 98 -11.11 -29.02 -9.79
CA MET A 98 -9.89 -28.44 -10.37
C MET A 98 -10.19 -27.14 -11.13
N TYR A 99 -11.27 -27.11 -11.91
CA TYR A 99 -11.70 -25.93 -12.66
C TYR A 99 -12.05 -24.76 -11.74
N THR A 100 -12.83 -25.01 -10.69
CA THR A 100 -13.18 -23.97 -9.70
C THR A 100 -11.95 -23.43 -8.97
N ASN A 101 -10.97 -24.28 -8.64
CA ASN A 101 -9.71 -23.84 -8.03
C ASN A 101 -8.89 -22.97 -8.99
N ALA A 102 -8.82 -23.35 -10.28
CA ALA A 102 -8.14 -22.56 -11.29
C ALA A 102 -8.81 -21.19 -11.50
N GLN A 103 -10.15 -21.13 -11.53
CA GLN A 103 -10.89 -19.87 -11.58
C GLN A 103 -10.61 -18.98 -10.37
N HIS A 104 -10.56 -19.56 -9.17
CA HIS A 104 -10.24 -18.82 -7.94
C HIS A 104 -8.83 -18.23 -7.99
N ALA A 105 -7.84 -19.03 -8.41
CA ALA A 105 -6.46 -18.57 -8.58
C ALA A 105 -6.36 -17.44 -9.62
N LEU A 106 -7.08 -17.55 -10.74
CA LEU A 106 -7.13 -16.53 -11.78
C LEU A 106 -7.77 -15.23 -11.29
N CYS A 107 -8.83 -15.30 -10.50
CA CYS A 107 -9.44 -14.13 -9.86
C CYS A 107 -8.42 -13.39 -9.00
N LEU A 108 -7.71 -14.12 -8.12
CA LEU A 108 -6.70 -13.54 -7.24
C LEU A 108 -5.56 -12.89 -8.04
N PHE A 109 -5.10 -13.57 -9.09
CA PHE A 109 -4.03 -13.05 -9.95
C PHE A 109 -4.44 -11.73 -10.63
N ARG A 110 -5.62 -11.69 -11.26
CA ARG A 110 -6.16 -10.50 -11.91
C ARG A 110 -6.37 -9.35 -10.92
N CYS A 111 -7.01 -9.64 -9.79
CA CYS A 111 -7.28 -8.65 -8.76
C CYS A 111 -5.99 -7.99 -8.26
N LYS A 112 -4.96 -8.78 -7.97
CA LYS A 112 -3.68 -8.25 -7.52
C LYS A 112 -3.00 -7.40 -8.60
N ASN A 113 -3.03 -7.84 -9.86
CA ASN A 113 -2.45 -7.07 -10.96
C ASN A 113 -3.18 -5.74 -11.22
N ASP A 114 -4.48 -5.68 -10.95
CA ASP A 114 -5.28 -4.46 -11.12
C ASP A 114 -5.10 -3.47 -9.95
N ARG A 115 -4.98 -3.99 -8.72
CA ARG A 115 -4.93 -3.18 -7.48
C ARG A 115 -3.51 -2.80 -7.09
N LEU A 116 -2.56 -3.71 -7.29
CA LEU A 116 -1.13 -3.47 -7.19
C LEU A 116 -0.65 -3.20 -8.60
N THR A 117 -0.79 -1.94 -9.04
CA THR A 117 -0.38 -1.47 -10.36
C THR A 117 1.10 -1.77 -10.63
N SER A 118 1.58 -1.55 -11.85
CA SER A 118 3.00 -1.78 -12.20
C SER A 118 4.00 -1.02 -11.33
N MET A 119 3.56 0.04 -10.64
CA MET A 119 4.37 0.80 -9.68
C MET A 119 4.57 0.08 -8.34
N ARG A 120 3.72 -0.89 -8.00
CA ARG A 120 3.86 -1.77 -6.82
C ARG A 120 4.11 -3.22 -7.26
N PRO A 121 5.37 -3.56 -7.60
CA PRO A 121 5.70 -4.94 -7.93
C PRO A 121 5.45 -5.88 -6.76
N PRO A 122 5.31 -7.19 -7.01
CA PRO A 122 5.29 -8.20 -5.96
C PRO A 122 6.53 -8.08 -5.06
N ILE A 123 6.38 -8.53 -3.81
CA ILE A 123 7.47 -8.57 -2.82
C ILE A 123 8.70 -9.24 -3.44
N LYS A 124 9.83 -8.53 -3.43
CA LYS A 124 11.10 -9.04 -3.96
C LYS A 124 11.86 -9.86 -2.94
N ASP A 125 11.85 -9.43 -1.69
CA ASP A 125 12.58 -10.05 -0.58
C ASP A 125 11.61 -10.56 0.50
N PRO A 126 11.35 -11.88 0.56
CA PRO A 126 10.48 -12.47 1.57
C PRO A 126 10.95 -12.23 3.01
N SER A 127 12.26 -12.05 3.23
CA SER A 127 12.78 -11.80 4.58
C SER A 127 12.31 -10.47 5.16
N ILE A 128 12.20 -9.43 4.32
CA ILE A 128 11.66 -8.14 4.74
C ILE A 128 10.20 -8.29 5.14
N PHE A 129 9.41 -9.05 4.37
CA PHE A 129 8.02 -9.32 4.72
C PHE A 129 7.88 -10.00 6.09
N GLU A 130 8.74 -10.98 6.39
CA GLU A 130 8.80 -11.63 7.71
C GLU A 130 9.20 -10.64 8.83
N GLU A 131 10.14 -9.73 8.57
CA GLU A 131 10.51 -8.69 9.53
C GLU A 131 9.33 -7.74 9.84
N PHE A 132 8.54 -7.37 8.83
CA PHE A 132 7.31 -6.58 9.03
C PHE A 132 6.26 -7.36 9.83
N GLN A 133 6.04 -8.64 9.53
CA GLN A 133 5.15 -9.49 10.34
C GLN A 133 5.61 -9.58 11.80
N ALA A 134 6.92 -9.67 12.02
CA ALA A 134 7.54 -9.66 13.35
C ALA A 134 7.59 -8.27 14.00
N ARG A 135 6.97 -7.25 13.38
CA ARG A 135 6.90 -5.86 13.85
C ARG A 135 8.28 -5.23 14.09
N LYS A 136 9.30 -5.65 13.34
CA LYS A 136 10.67 -5.12 13.43
C LYS A 136 10.77 -3.61 13.14
N PRO A 137 10.03 -3.03 12.18
CA PRO A 137 10.07 -1.57 11.97
C PRO A 137 9.76 -0.76 13.23
N TYR A 138 8.80 -1.21 14.04
CA TYR A 138 8.47 -0.58 15.32
C TYR A 138 9.63 -0.65 16.33
N GLN A 139 10.44 -1.71 16.28
CA GLN A 139 11.62 -1.86 17.13
C GLN A 139 12.74 -0.89 16.77
N TYR A 140 12.83 -0.47 15.51
CA TYR A 140 13.72 0.61 15.11
C TYR A 140 13.13 1.98 15.44
N LEU A 141 11.83 2.15 15.19
CA LEU A 141 11.11 3.40 15.42
C LEU A 141 11.19 3.87 16.87
N GLN A 142 11.03 2.96 17.84
CA GLN A 142 11.18 3.26 19.27
C GLN A 142 12.57 3.85 19.60
N ILE A 143 13.64 3.34 18.96
CA ILE A 143 15.01 3.80 19.18
C ILE A 143 15.21 5.15 18.49
N CYS A 144 14.71 5.32 17.27
CA CYS A 144 14.84 6.58 16.56
C CYS A 144 14.14 7.72 17.30
N TYR A 145 12.91 7.51 17.81
CA TYR A 145 12.26 8.50 18.67
C TYR A 145 13.06 8.81 19.94
N TRP A 146 13.61 7.79 20.60
CA TRP A 146 14.43 8.00 21.80
C TRP A 146 15.71 8.80 21.54
N LYS A 147 16.29 8.66 20.34
CA LYS A 147 17.54 9.32 19.95
C LYS A 147 17.37 10.75 19.43
N VAL A 148 16.15 11.16 19.08
CA VAL A 148 15.90 12.55 18.67
C VAL A 148 16.26 13.47 19.84
N PRO A 149 17.19 14.43 19.65
CA PRO A 149 17.54 15.37 20.71
C PRO A 149 16.31 16.19 21.10
N PHE A 150 16.15 16.39 22.41
CA PHE A 150 15.01 17.01 23.11
C PHE A 150 14.83 18.52 22.83
N ASN A 151 15.14 18.98 21.61
CA ASN A 151 14.87 20.33 21.12
C ASN A 151 13.63 20.39 20.19
N ILE A 152 12.89 19.29 20.07
CA ILE A 152 11.60 19.21 19.35
C ILE A 152 10.53 18.72 20.34
N CYS A 153 10.43 19.36 21.50
CA CYS A 153 9.11 19.52 22.12
C CYS A 153 8.39 20.58 21.27
N LEU A 154 7.15 20.33 20.86
CA LEU A 154 6.32 21.12 19.91
C LEU A 154 6.36 20.65 18.45
N ARG A 155 5.96 19.40 18.21
CA ARG A 155 4.89 19.19 17.22
C ARG A 155 3.97 18.10 17.75
N ASN A 156 2.92 18.55 18.43
CA ASN A 156 1.77 17.73 18.77
C ASN A 156 1.13 17.29 17.47
N ASP A 157 1.18 16.00 17.16
CA ASP A 157 0.22 15.33 16.29
C ASP A 157 0.01 13.92 16.88
N PHE A 158 -0.74 13.89 17.99
CA PHE A 158 -1.57 12.75 18.40
C PHE A 158 -3.01 13.07 18.01
#